data_AF-A0A0V0Y756-F1
#
_entry.id   AF-A0A0V0Y756-F1
#
_cell.length_a   1.000
_cell.length_b   1.000
_cell.length_c   1.000
_cell.angle_alpha   90.00
_cell.angle_beta   90.00
_cell.angle_gamma   90.00
#
_symmetry.space_group_name_H-M   'P 1'
#
loop_
_entity.id
_entity.type
_entity.pdbx_description
1 polymer ?
#
loop_
_entity_poly.entity_id
_entity_poly.type
_entity_poly.pdbx_seq_one_letter_code
_entity_poly.pdbx_strand_id
1 'polypeptide(L)'
;LFSILEACLQVKIIVGDSEVSSQLDKLNENYLIFQLDTKATTNLNSMNWSALAHCTFSKETFRPGWDIVIPSWNSLSTNSCDLISLPALAPARRKYLLSCVDCILHSDAPIIPIQLVHDVLETMSNSKTLDVFYFKFSNTSDAVDELLIQSTFSLIVVPDAHVISSHLLQSRLYESLKFGAIPVIFSNEVRLPFDEILDWRKAVVKLPLARLPELHFVIRSVDDAELLELRRHGRLFWQHYLCTVDDVVRSTVDLVRTRLMMLPVPQRQIRGRKLYNDSNPMQMSPLPAMLNTIDGNEFLGPVESAYNSPSFKRNFSQTSVDVYDWWNVHFSPFFLHAQSPFVRPMPSEAKFMGIKCLFVFTF
;
A
#
# COMPACT_ATOMS: atom_id res chain seq x y z
N LEU A 1 -17.65 33.82 -18.29
CA LEU A 1 -16.18 33.63 -18.25
C LEU A 1 -15.78 33.43 -16.81
N PHE A 2 -15.90 32.20 -16.30
CA PHE A 2 -15.33 31.85 -15.00
C PHE A 2 -13.82 31.85 -15.19
N SER A 3 -13.12 32.80 -14.57
CA SER A 3 -11.68 32.70 -14.38
C SER A 3 -11.44 31.43 -13.58
N ILE A 4 -10.98 30.38 -14.25
CA ILE A 4 -10.40 29.21 -13.59
C ILE A 4 -9.16 29.76 -12.90
N LEU A 5 -9.29 30.11 -11.61
CA LEU A 5 -8.15 30.21 -10.73
C LEU A 5 -7.51 28.82 -10.79
N GLU A 6 -6.35 28.73 -11.43
CA GLU A 6 -5.53 27.53 -11.40
C GLU A 6 -5.20 27.27 -9.92
N ALA A 7 -5.96 26.36 -9.30
CA ALA A 7 -5.71 25.93 -7.94
C ALA A 7 -4.42 25.10 -7.97
N CYS A 8 -3.28 25.77 -7.80
CA CYS A 8 -1.98 25.13 -7.74
C CYS A 8 -1.73 24.63 -6.32
N LEU A 9 -1.39 23.34 -6.20
CA LEU A 9 -0.85 22.78 -4.95
C LEU A 9 0.65 22.99 -4.97
N GLN A 10 1.16 23.79 -4.04
CA GLN A 10 2.60 23.96 -3.87
C GLN A 10 3.14 22.90 -2.92
N VAL A 11 4.19 22.19 -3.32
CA VAL A 11 4.84 21.17 -2.48
C VAL A 11 6.08 21.79 -1.85
N LYS A 12 6.17 21.72 -0.52
CA LYS A 12 7.31 22.21 0.25
C LYS A 12 7.88 21.09 1.10
N ILE A 13 9.20 20.95 1.10
CA ILE A 13 9.93 19.98 1.94
C ILE A 13 10.65 20.77 3.01
N ILE A 14 10.44 20.40 4.27
CA ILE A 14 11.04 21.06 5.44
C ILE A 14 11.91 20.04 6.16
N VAL A 15 13.17 20.43 6.35
CA VAL A 15 14.21 19.60 6.96
C VAL A 15 14.73 20.31 8.22
N GLY A 16 14.54 19.68 9.38
CA GLY A 16 15.03 20.17 10.68
C GLY A 16 13.97 20.83 11.58
N ASP A 17 14.36 21.10 12.83
CA ASP A 17 13.56 21.65 13.94
C ASP A 17 13.13 23.13 13.73
N SER A 18 13.41 23.73 12.57
CA SER A 18 13.02 25.12 12.31
C SER A 18 11.50 25.23 12.31
N GLU A 19 10.95 26.09 13.17
CA GLU A 19 9.52 26.35 13.27
C GLU A 19 8.91 26.49 11.87
N VAL A 20 8.06 25.54 11.51
CA VAL A 20 7.43 25.42 10.18
C VAL A 20 6.69 26.74 9.82
N SER A 21 6.24 27.48 10.83
CA SER A 21 5.63 28.82 10.74
C SER A 21 6.55 29.95 10.29
N SER A 22 7.87 29.85 10.52
CA SER A 22 8.84 30.90 10.15
C SER A 22 9.21 30.88 8.67
N GLN A 23 8.98 29.74 7.99
CA GLN A 23 9.30 29.54 6.58
C GLN A 23 8.08 29.64 5.66
N LEU A 24 6.87 29.74 6.18
CA LEU A 24 5.66 29.91 5.37
C LEU A 24 5.43 31.39 5.11
N ASP A 25 5.62 31.82 3.86
CA ASP A 25 5.27 33.18 3.46
C ASP A 25 3.77 33.42 3.70
N LYS A 26 3.47 34.63 4.19
CA LYS A 26 2.14 35.03 4.67
C LYS A 26 1.06 34.84 3.60
N LEU A 27 0.03 34.07 3.99
CA LEU A 27 -1.39 34.16 3.59
C LEU A 27 -1.72 33.80 2.11
N ASN A 28 -2.52 32.73 1.97
CA ASN A 28 -3.39 32.35 0.83
C ASN A 28 -2.92 31.27 -0.16
N GLU A 29 -1.87 30.50 0.12
CA GLU A 29 -1.47 29.38 -0.76
C GLU A 29 -1.72 28.01 -0.13
N ASN A 30 -2.12 27.05 -0.98
CA ASN A 30 -2.36 25.67 -0.60
C ASN A 30 -1.03 24.90 -0.63
N TYR A 31 -0.42 24.69 0.54
CA TYR A 31 0.83 23.94 0.67
C TYR A 31 0.60 22.50 1.10
N LEU A 32 1.30 21.57 0.45
CA LEU A 32 1.57 20.23 0.96
C LEU A 32 2.99 20.21 1.54
N ILE A 33 3.09 20.04 2.86
CA ILE A 33 4.35 20.15 3.59
C ILE A 33 4.84 18.75 3.97
N PHE A 34 6.02 18.37 3.50
CA PHE A 34 6.72 17.16 3.95
C PHE A 34 7.68 17.53 5.07
N GLN A 35 7.42 17.03 6.27
CA GLN A 35 8.31 17.27 7.40
C GLN A 35 9.15 16.03 7.70
N LEU A 36 10.45 16.11 7.41
CA LEU A 36 11.36 14.96 7.51
C LEU A 36 11.81 14.63 8.94
N ASP A 37 11.41 15.43 9.92
CA ASP A 37 11.85 15.24 11.31
C ASP A 37 11.19 14.01 11.97
N THR A 38 11.70 13.62 13.13
CA THR A 38 11.21 12.49 13.93
C THR A 38 10.30 12.93 15.08
N LYS A 39 10.44 14.18 15.56
CA LYS A 39 9.66 14.70 16.68
C LYS A 39 8.30 15.20 16.21
N ALA A 40 7.29 15.03 17.07
CA ALA A 40 5.96 15.57 16.85
C ALA A 40 6.01 17.11 16.79
N THR A 41 5.32 17.72 15.82
CA THR A 41 5.18 19.17 15.78
C THR A 41 4.20 19.68 16.82
N THR A 42 4.62 20.68 17.57
CA THR A 42 3.84 21.25 18.68
C THR A 42 2.97 22.44 18.28
N ASN A 43 3.23 23.09 17.13
CA ASN A 43 2.56 24.33 16.72
C ASN A 43 1.98 24.26 15.30
N LEU A 44 0.85 23.58 15.13
CA LEU A 44 0.09 23.50 13.87
C LEU A 44 -1.08 24.51 13.77
N ASN A 45 -1.40 25.21 14.87
CA ASN A 45 -2.53 26.14 14.94
C ASN A 45 -2.45 27.35 13.98
N SER A 46 -1.27 27.61 13.40
CA SER A 46 -1.05 28.66 12.39
C SER A 46 -1.23 28.17 10.94
N MET A 47 -1.50 26.88 10.71
CA MET A 47 -1.50 26.20 9.40
C MET A 47 -2.90 25.81 8.91
N ASN A 48 -3.84 26.75 8.92
CA ASN A 48 -5.25 26.44 8.64
C ASN A 48 -5.53 25.97 7.20
N TRP A 49 -4.65 26.23 6.23
CA TRP A 49 -4.88 25.89 4.81
C TRP A 49 -3.83 24.95 4.19
N SER A 50 -2.87 24.45 4.96
CA SER A 50 -1.84 23.52 4.47
C SER A 50 -2.02 22.12 5.05
N ALA A 51 -1.73 21.10 4.25
CA ALA A 51 -1.72 19.70 4.68
C ALA A 51 -0.31 19.30 5.13
N LEU A 52 -0.19 18.66 6.28
CA LEU A 52 1.08 18.12 6.79
C LEU A 52 1.21 16.63 6.43
N ALA A 53 2.29 16.28 5.74
CA ALA A 53 2.73 14.90 5.56
C ALA A 53 3.89 14.62 6.53
N HIS A 54 3.65 13.78 7.52
CA HIS A 54 4.63 13.48 8.57
C HIS A 54 4.46 12.07 9.16
N CYS A 55 5.50 11.56 9.84
CA CYS A 55 5.49 10.21 10.41
C CYS A 55 5.02 10.17 11.88
N THR A 56 5.12 11.28 12.62
CA THR A 56 4.78 11.36 14.05
C THR A 56 3.61 12.31 14.30
N PHE A 57 2.53 11.82 14.87
CA PHE A 57 1.34 12.61 15.18
C PHE A 57 0.80 12.31 16.57
N SER A 58 0.40 13.37 17.27
CA SER A 58 -0.39 13.26 18.50
C SER A 58 -1.87 13.48 18.21
N LYS A 59 -2.73 13.04 19.12
CA LYS A 59 -4.19 13.16 19.01
C LYS A 59 -4.66 14.60 18.92
N GLU A 60 -3.93 15.52 19.54
CA GLU A 60 -4.26 16.95 19.56
C GLU A 60 -3.84 17.66 18.26
N THR A 61 -2.82 17.15 17.58
CA THR A 61 -2.20 17.82 16.42
C THR A 61 -2.71 17.30 15.09
N PHE A 62 -3.09 16.03 15.03
CA PHE A 62 -3.54 15.40 13.80
C PHE A 62 -4.95 15.84 13.38
N ARG A 63 -5.09 16.35 12.16
CA ARG A 63 -6.39 16.69 11.56
C ARG A 63 -6.83 15.62 10.55
N PRO A 64 -7.84 14.79 10.88
CA PRO A 64 -8.33 13.76 9.97
C PRO A 64 -8.81 14.34 8.64
N GLY A 65 -8.39 13.72 7.53
CA GLY A 65 -8.76 14.15 6.16
C GLY A 65 -7.95 15.32 5.62
N TRP A 66 -7.18 16.02 6.47
CA TRP A 66 -6.24 17.06 6.06
C TRP A 66 -4.82 16.52 6.09
N ASP A 67 -4.34 16.13 7.26
CA ASP A 67 -2.97 15.66 7.44
C ASP A 67 -2.83 14.21 6.94
N ILE A 68 -1.61 13.84 6.57
CA ILE A 68 -1.27 12.57 5.94
C ILE A 68 -0.18 11.90 6.76
N VAL A 69 -0.48 10.71 7.28
CA VAL A 69 0.52 9.84 7.91
C VAL A 69 1.34 9.18 6.82
N ILE A 70 2.67 9.30 6.93
CA ILE A 70 3.62 8.71 5.99
C ILE A 70 4.69 7.90 6.75
N PRO A 71 5.41 6.97 6.07
CA PRO A 71 6.44 6.19 6.76
C PRO A 71 7.59 7.07 7.27
N SER A 72 8.39 6.53 8.18
CA SER A 72 9.61 7.18 8.63
C SER A 72 10.61 7.29 7.46
N TRP A 73 11.16 8.50 7.25
CA TRP A 73 12.18 8.73 6.24
C TRP A 73 13.49 8.00 6.49
N ASN A 74 13.86 7.78 7.76
CA ASN A 74 15.11 7.10 8.11
C ASN A 74 15.10 5.63 7.67
N SER A 75 13.92 5.05 7.46
CA SER A 75 13.77 3.66 7.02
C SER A 75 13.76 3.53 5.49
N LEU A 76 13.55 4.62 4.74
CA LEU A 76 13.39 4.59 3.28
C LEU A 76 14.71 4.35 2.55
N SER A 77 14.63 3.66 1.41
CA SER A 77 15.76 3.54 0.49
C SER A 77 15.89 4.79 -0.40
N THR A 78 17.13 5.25 -0.63
CA THR A 78 17.41 6.49 -1.37
C THR A 78 17.49 6.32 -2.89
N ASN A 79 17.84 5.13 -3.37
CA ASN A 79 18.16 4.92 -4.80
C ASN A 79 17.08 4.11 -5.51
N SER A 80 16.83 2.90 -5.03
CA SER A 80 15.85 1.99 -5.59
C SER A 80 15.50 0.91 -4.59
N CYS A 81 14.30 0.37 -4.77
CA CYS A 81 13.86 -0.80 -4.04
C CYS A 81 14.64 -2.03 -4.55
N ASP A 82 15.57 -2.56 -3.76
CA ASP A 82 16.25 -3.80 -4.12
C ASP A 82 15.29 -4.98 -3.92
N LEU A 83 14.61 -5.35 -4.99
CA LEU A 83 13.63 -6.44 -5.00
C LEU A 83 14.28 -7.82 -5.04
N ILE A 84 15.55 -7.91 -5.48
CA ILE A 84 16.24 -9.17 -5.73
C ILE A 84 16.78 -9.75 -4.41
N SER A 85 17.24 -8.90 -3.50
CA SER A 85 17.76 -9.31 -2.19
C SER A 85 16.69 -9.57 -1.12
N LEU A 86 15.40 -9.48 -1.47
CA LEU A 86 14.32 -9.67 -0.52
C LEU A 86 14.19 -11.13 -0.08
N PRO A 87 13.89 -11.39 1.20
CA PRO A 87 13.67 -12.76 1.67
C PRO A 87 12.39 -13.35 1.09
N ALA A 88 12.39 -14.67 0.94
CA ALA A 88 11.21 -15.43 0.53
C ALA A 88 10.06 -15.26 1.54
N LEU A 89 8.83 -15.18 1.01
CA LEU A 89 7.61 -15.12 1.82
C LEU A 89 7.18 -16.51 2.35
N ALA A 90 7.66 -17.59 1.72
CA ALA A 90 7.48 -18.96 2.15
C ALA A 90 8.70 -19.43 3.00
N PRO A 91 8.52 -20.37 3.94
CA PRO A 91 7.28 -21.06 4.32
C PRO A 91 6.29 -20.17 5.09
N ALA A 92 5.00 -20.53 5.12
CA ALA A 92 3.97 -19.80 5.85
C ALA A 92 4.32 -19.66 7.34
N ARG A 93 4.59 -20.76 8.03
CA ARG A 93 5.10 -20.73 9.41
C ARG A 93 6.64 -20.79 9.42
N ARG A 94 7.24 -19.89 10.18
CA ARG A 94 8.68 -19.72 10.38
C ARG A 94 9.04 -20.12 11.81
N LYS A 95 10.33 -20.10 12.15
CA LYS A 95 10.85 -20.58 13.44
C LYS A 95 10.18 -19.92 14.64
N TYR A 96 10.08 -18.59 14.64
CA TYR A 96 9.45 -17.84 15.72
C TYR A 96 8.01 -17.52 15.35
N LEU A 97 7.06 -17.89 16.21
CA LEU A 97 5.66 -17.53 16.00
C LEU A 97 5.47 -16.01 16.16
N LEU A 98 6.05 -15.43 17.20
CA LEU A 98 5.97 -13.99 17.47
C LEU A 98 7.31 -13.48 17.97
N SER A 99 7.75 -12.35 17.39
CA SER A 99 8.92 -11.60 17.84
C SER A 99 8.52 -10.19 18.31
N CYS A 100 9.15 -9.70 19.37
CA CYS A 100 9.08 -8.29 19.81
C CYS A 100 10.51 -7.79 20.02
N VAL A 101 10.88 -6.71 19.34
CA VAL A 101 12.10 -5.94 19.60
C VAL A 101 11.72 -4.49 19.81
N ASP A 102 11.97 -3.97 21.01
CA ASP A 102 11.58 -2.61 21.42
C ASP A 102 10.13 -2.29 21.07
N CYS A 103 9.23 -3.28 21.20
CA CYS A 103 7.87 -3.16 20.68
C CYS A 103 7.00 -2.20 21.50
N ILE A 104 7.46 -1.72 22.67
CA ILE A 104 6.71 -0.82 23.55
C ILE A 104 7.18 0.62 23.29
N LEU A 105 6.37 1.38 22.59
CA LEU A 105 6.69 2.77 22.24
C LEU A 105 6.31 3.70 23.41
N HIS A 106 7.31 4.10 24.20
CA HIS A 106 7.10 4.92 25.39
C HIS A 106 6.83 6.39 25.04
N SER A 107 5.98 7.02 25.83
CA SER A 107 5.70 8.47 25.86
C SER A 107 5.71 8.89 27.33
N ASP A 108 6.19 10.11 27.63
CA ASP A 108 6.57 10.57 28.98
C ASP A 108 5.41 10.71 30.01
N ALA A 109 4.19 10.25 29.69
CA ALA A 109 3.03 10.33 30.58
C ALA A 109 2.87 9.10 31.49
N PRO A 110 2.42 9.26 32.76
CA PRO A 110 2.38 8.17 33.70
C PRO A 110 1.03 7.40 33.65
N ILE A 111 1.13 6.08 33.90
CA ILE A 111 0.12 5.15 34.46
C ILE A 111 -0.53 4.12 33.49
N ILE A 112 0.23 3.02 33.31
CA ILE A 112 -0.11 1.58 33.11
C ILE A 112 -1.03 1.19 31.93
N PRO A 113 -0.43 0.59 30.88
CA PRO A 113 -0.60 -0.85 30.54
C PRO A 113 0.72 -1.60 30.26
N ILE A 114 1.89 -0.98 30.48
CA ILE A 114 3.20 -1.55 30.12
C ILE A 114 3.56 -2.78 30.97
N GLN A 115 3.27 -2.75 32.28
CA GLN A 115 3.48 -3.91 33.16
C GLN A 115 2.62 -5.10 32.74
N LEU A 116 1.34 -4.87 32.42
CA LEU A 116 0.46 -5.91 31.90
C LEU A 116 1.01 -6.50 30.59
N VAL A 117 1.54 -5.67 29.70
CA VAL A 117 2.18 -6.15 28.46
C VAL A 117 3.38 -7.05 28.78
N HIS A 118 4.26 -6.62 29.68
CA HIS A 118 5.40 -7.45 30.10
C HIS A 118 4.96 -8.76 30.75
N ASP A 119 4.01 -8.72 31.68
CA ASP A 119 3.50 -9.90 32.39
C ASP A 119 2.86 -10.91 31.41
N VAL A 120 2.06 -10.41 30.46
CA VAL A 120 1.43 -11.27 29.44
C VAL A 120 2.49 -11.88 28.51
N LEU A 121 3.50 -11.11 28.09
CA LEU A 121 4.57 -11.64 27.25
C LEU A 121 5.43 -12.66 28.00
N GLU A 122 5.72 -12.43 29.28
CA GLU A 122 6.45 -13.38 30.12
C GLU A 122 5.64 -14.67 30.37
N THR A 123 4.34 -14.55 30.63
CA THR A 123 3.46 -15.73 30.77
C THR A 123 3.39 -16.54 29.47
N MET A 124 3.36 -15.88 28.31
CA MET A 124 3.41 -16.55 27.01
C MET A 124 4.75 -17.25 26.78
N SER A 125 5.88 -16.61 27.09
CA SER A 125 7.20 -17.25 26.95
C SER A 125 7.40 -18.45 27.87
N ASN A 126 6.79 -18.42 29.06
CA ASN A 126 6.87 -19.49 30.05
C ASN A 126 5.80 -20.59 29.83
N SER A 127 4.87 -20.40 28.90
CA SER A 127 3.82 -21.38 28.60
C SER A 127 4.41 -22.67 28.00
N LYS A 128 3.85 -23.84 28.35
CA LYS A 128 4.28 -25.15 27.82
C LYS A 128 3.74 -25.42 26.41
N THR A 129 3.88 -24.47 25.50
CA THR A 129 3.41 -24.60 24.12
C THR A 129 4.58 -25.00 23.22
N LEU A 130 4.29 -25.59 22.05
CA LEU A 130 5.32 -25.93 21.05
C LEU A 130 5.84 -24.68 20.31
N ASP A 131 5.19 -23.53 20.51
CA ASP A 131 5.48 -22.30 19.78
C ASP A 131 6.67 -21.57 20.40
N VAL A 132 7.57 -21.06 19.56
CA VAL A 132 8.77 -20.34 20.00
C VAL A 132 8.52 -18.84 19.92
N PHE A 133 8.74 -18.15 21.03
CA PHE A 133 8.61 -16.70 21.18
C PHE A 133 9.99 -16.04 21.36
N TYR A 134 10.17 -14.85 20.79
CA TYR A 134 11.40 -14.07 20.99
C TYR A 134 11.06 -12.63 21.41
N PHE A 135 11.34 -12.29 22.66
CA PHE A 135 11.07 -10.97 23.22
C PHE A 135 12.38 -10.34 23.72
N LYS A 136 12.79 -9.22 23.13
CA LYS A 136 13.99 -8.46 23.52
C LYS A 136 13.63 -6.98 23.67
N PHE A 137 13.86 -6.43 24.86
CA PHE A 137 13.50 -5.04 25.21
C PHE A 137 14.74 -4.13 25.36
N SER A 138 15.78 -4.34 24.55
CA SER A 138 17.04 -3.61 24.68
C SER A 138 17.42 -2.91 23.37
N ASN A 139 17.96 -1.70 23.50
CA ASN A 139 18.37 -0.78 22.42
C ASN A 139 19.57 -1.23 21.55
N THR A 140 19.78 -2.52 21.32
CA THR A 140 20.88 -3.00 20.45
C THR A 140 20.33 -3.38 19.07
N SER A 141 20.74 -2.60 18.06
CA SER A 141 20.29 -2.62 16.66
C SER A 141 20.72 -3.86 15.86
N ASP A 142 21.61 -4.67 16.40
CA ASP A 142 22.34 -5.60 15.57
C ASP A 142 21.59 -6.95 15.53
N ALA A 143 21.10 -7.30 14.33
CA ALA A 143 20.36 -8.52 13.95
C ALA A 143 18.81 -8.50 14.04
N VAL A 144 18.14 -7.35 13.92
CA VAL A 144 16.67 -7.32 13.76
C VAL A 144 16.24 -7.98 12.44
N ASP A 145 17.00 -7.76 11.37
CA ASP A 145 16.70 -8.28 10.02
C ASP A 145 16.63 -9.81 10.00
N GLU A 146 17.66 -10.48 10.55
CA GLU A 146 17.72 -11.94 10.63
C GLU A 146 16.58 -12.52 11.47
N LEU A 147 16.23 -11.84 12.57
CA LEU A 147 15.10 -12.20 13.41
C LEU A 147 13.78 -12.10 12.65
N LEU A 148 13.55 -11.00 11.93
CA LEU A 148 12.31 -10.78 11.19
C LEU A 148 12.14 -11.80 10.06
N ILE A 149 13.23 -12.18 9.39
CA ILE A 149 13.24 -13.25 8.38
C ILE A 149 12.80 -14.60 8.98
N GLN A 150 13.13 -14.87 10.24
CA GLN A 150 12.76 -16.10 10.94
C GLN A 150 11.43 -16.02 11.70
N SER A 151 10.79 -14.84 11.76
CA SER A 151 9.55 -14.62 12.50
C SER A 151 8.31 -14.62 11.61
N THR A 152 7.21 -15.21 12.09
CA THR A 152 5.92 -15.15 11.38
C THR A 152 5.19 -13.86 11.63
N PHE A 153 5.10 -13.46 12.90
CA PHE A 153 4.46 -12.23 13.35
C PHE A 153 5.47 -11.35 14.07
N SER A 154 5.35 -10.04 13.90
CA SER A 154 6.12 -9.03 14.62
C SER A 154 5.18 -8.17 15.47
N LEU A 155 5.44 -8.08 16.78
CA LEU A 155 4.60 -7.35 17.71
C LEU A 155 4.96 -5.86 17.73
N ILE A 156 3.95 -4.99 17.65
CA ILE A 156 4.08 -3.54 17.83
C ILE A 156 3.00 -3.10 18.83
N VAL A 157 3.43 -2.53 19.96
CA VAL A 157 2.54 -2.09 21.05
C VAL A 157 2.66 -0.59 21.24
N VAL A 158 1.54 0.11 21.12
CA VAL A 158 1.47 1.54 21.43
C VAL A 158 0.62 1.73 22.67
N PRO A 159 1.24 1.87 23.86
CA PRO A 159 0.52 2.00 25.12
C PRO A 159 -0.11 3.39 25.30
N ASP A 160 0.41 4.43 24.64
CA ASP A 160 -0.10 5.81 24.79
C ASP A 160 -1.32 6.06 23.90
N ALA A 161 -2.42 6.48 24.53
CA ALA A 161 -3.67 6.85 23.85
C ALA A 161 -3.59 8.20 23.11
N HIS A 162 -2.58 9.03 23.41
CA HIS A 162 -2.39 10.33 22.76
C HIS A 162 -1.54 10.23 21.49
N VAL A 163 -0.91 9.09 21.23
CA VAL A 163 -0.08 8.87 20.03
C VAL A 163 -0.93 8.26 18.91
N ILE A 164 -1.04 8.97 17.79
CA ILE A 164 -1.69 8.46 16.56
C ILE A 164 -0.66 7.75 15.69
N SER A 165 0.52 8.34 15.54
CA SER A 165 1.62 7.71 14.82
C SER A 165 2.94 8.15 15.42
N SER A 166 3.96 7.31 15.31
CA SER A 166 5.31 7.65 15.76
C SER A 166 6.33 7.12 14.79
N HIS A 167 7.47 7.81 14.69
CA HIS A 167 8.61 7.36 13.89
C HIS A 167 8.96 5.89 14.14
N LEU A 168 9.05 5.47 15.41
CA LEU A 168 9.40 4.10 15.79
C LEU A 168 8.36 3.08 15.28
N LEU A 169 7.06 3.41 15.39
CA LEU A 169 6.00 2.55 14.83
C LEU A 169 6.18 2.38 13.33
N GLN A 170 6.42 3.48 12.63
CA GLN A 170 6.55 3.46 11.18
C GLN A 170 7.79 2.70 10.72
N SER A 171 8.91 2.83 11.44
CA SER A 171 10.13 2.06 11.18
C SER A 171 9.92 0.55 11.41
N ARG A 172 9.28 0.15 12.52
CA ARG A 172 8.99 -1.27 12.79
C ARG A 172 8.01 -1.87 11.81
N LEU A 173 6.99 -1.11 11.40
CA LEU A 173 6.07 -1.51 10.35
C LEU A 173 6.82 -1.72 9.04
N TYR A 174 7.65 -0.75 8.63
CA TYR A 174 8.46 -0.84 7.41
C TYR A 174 9.36 -2.08 7.40
N GLU A 175 10.11 -2.32 8.48
CA GLU A 175 11.01 -3.48 8.62
C GLU A 175 10.23 -4.80 8.54
N SER A 176 9.11 -4.89 9.25
CA SER A 176 8.27 -6.09 9.28
C SER A 176 7.77 -6.46 7.88
N LEU A 177 7.24 -5.48 7.14
CA LEU A 177 6.79 -5.69 5.76
C LEU A 177 7.96 -6.02 4.83
N LYS A 178 9.12 -5.36 5.01
CA LYS A 178 10.34 -5.61 4.23
C LYS A 178 10.88 -7.03 4.42
N PHE A 179 10.74 -7.65 5.59
CA PHE A 179 11.21 -9.02 5.83
C PHE A 179 10.11 -10.08 5.77
N GLY A 180 8.87 -9.67 5.46
CA GLY A 180 7.71 -10.57 5.36
C GLY A 180 7.23 -11.09 6.71
N ALA A 181 7.55 -10.43 7.81
CA ALA A 181 6.90 -10.66 9.10
C ALA A 181 5.58 -9.89 9.14
N ILE A 182 4.49 -10.54 9.54
CA ILE A 182 3.17 -9.90 9.60
C ILE A 182 3.10 -9.03 10.86
N PRO A 183 2.91 -7.71 10.74
CA PRO A 183 2.78 -6.86 11.91
C PRO A 183 1.50 -7.17 12.69
N VAL A 184 1.63 -7.30 14.01
CA VAL A 184 0.52 -7.39 14.95
C VAL A 184 0.54 -6.12 15.80
N ILE A 185 -0.45 -5.27 15.61
CA ILE A 185 -0.48 -3.93 16.20
C ILE A 185 -1.54 -3.87 17.30
N PHE A 186 -1.10 -3.57 18.52
CA PHE A 186 -1.98 -3.29 19.65
C PHE A 186 -2.17 -1.79 19.83
N SER A 187 -3.30 -1.29 19.34
CA SER A 187 -3.72 0.10 19.53
C SER A 187 -5.16 0.32 19.07
N ASN A 188 -5.85 1.26 19.71
CA ASN A 188 -7.19 1.69 19.29
C ASN A 188 -7.13 2.80 18.23
N GLU A 189 -6.26 3.79 18.43
CA GLU A 189 -6.28 5.07 17.70
C GLU A 189 -5.13 5.23 16.69
N VAL A 190 -4.18 4.29 16.67
CA VAL A 190 -3.02 4.39 15.78
C VAL A 190 -3.44 4.37 14.32
N ARG A 191 -2.82 5.24 13.52
CA ARG A 191 -2.95 5.27 12.07
C ARG A 191 -1.66 4.88 11.38
N LEU A 192 -1.84 4.12 10.30
CA LEU A 192 -0.76 3.63 9.47
C LEU A 192 -0.57 4.57 8.26
N PRO A 193 0.53 4.43 7.51
CA PRO A 193 0.75 5.27 6.34
C PRO A 193 -0.39 5.12 5.35
N PHE A 194 -0.93 6.24 4.86
CA PHE A 194 -2.01 6.24 3.87
C PHE A 194 -3.27 5.43 4.29
N ASP A 195 -3.55 5.33 5.59
CA ASP A 195 -4.68 4.56 6.17
C ASP A 195 -6.07 4.94 5.63
N GLU A 196 -6.21 6.11 5.01
CA GLU A 196 -7.45 6.55 4.35
C GLU A 196 -7.80 5.72 3.10
N ILE A 197 -6.80 5.24 2.38
CA ILE A 197 -6.96 4.56 1.07
C ILE A 197 -6.43 3.13 1.08
N LEU A 198 -5.38 2.85 1.86
CA LEU A 198 -4.81 1.52 1.98
C LEU A 198 -5.61 0.69 2.99
N ASP A 199 -6.07 -0.48 2.54
CA ASP A 199 -6.77 -1.44 3.37
C ASP A 199 -5.78 -2.30 4.16
N TRP A 200 -5.35 -1.76 5.30
CA TRP A 200 -4.37 -2.39 6.18
C TRP A 200 -4.84 -3.73 6.76
N ARG A 201 -6.13 -4.04 6.71
CA ARG A 201 -6.68 -5.36 7.13
C ARG A 201 -6.11 -6.50 6.28
N LYS A 202 -5.66 -6.21 5.06
CA LYS A 202 -5.04 -7.20 4.17
C LYS A 202 -3.55 -7.44 4.45
N ALA A 203 -2.91 -6.67 5.32
CA ALA A 203 -1.46 -6.75 5.55
C ALA A 203 -1.06 -6.87 7.03
N VAL A 204 -1.96 -6.50 7.95
CA VAL A 204 -1.68 -6.33 9.38
C VAL A 204 -2.82 -6.90 10.22
N VAL A 205 -2.47 -7.49 11.35
CA VAL A 205 -3.45 -7.88 12.39
C VAL A 205 -3.51 -6.76 13.43
N LYS A 206 -4.59 -5.97 13.43
CA LYS A 206 -4.80 -4.89 14.40
C LYS A 206 -5.77 -5.33 15.49
N LEU A 207 -5.39 -5.17 16.76
CA LEU A 207 -6.19 -5.55 17.92
C LEU A 207 -6.21 -4.41 18.96
N PRO A 208 -7.31 -4.25 19.73
CA PRO A 208 -7.31 -3.34 20.86
C PRO A 208 -6.42 -3.89 21.99
N LEU A 209 -5.81 -2.99 22.76
CA LEU A 209 -4.88 -3.38 23.84
C LEU A 209 -5.53 -4.29 24.89
N ALA A 210 -6.84 -4.16 25.12
CA ALA A 210 -7.61 -5.01 26.02
C ALA A 210 -7.62 -6.50 25.62
N ARG A 211 -7.39 -6.84 24.35
CA ARG A 211 -7.36 -8.22 23.83
C ARG A 211 -5.95 -8.83 23.84
N LEU A 212 -4.96 -8.16 24.41
CA LEU A 212 -3.60 -8.68 24.52
C LEU A 212 -3.52 -10.08 25.18
N PRO A 213 -4.32 -10.42 26.22
CA PRO A 213 -4.31 -11.77 26.79
C PRO A 213 -4.74 -12.87 25.82
N GLU A 214 -5.51 -12.53 24.78
CA GLU A 214 -5.97 -13.47 23.74
C GLU A 214 -4.97 -13.60 22.58
N LEU A 215 -3.87 -12.86 22.60
CA LEU A 215 -2.92 -12.75 21.47
C LEU A 215 -2.49 -14.11 20.93
N HIS A 216 -2.08 -15.03 21.81
CA HIS A 216 -1.61 -16.35 21.41
C HIS A 216 -2.68 -17.14 20.62
N PHE A 217 -3.94 -17.06 21.07
CA PHE A 217 -5.05 -17.74 20.40
C PHE A 217 -5.35 -17.11 19.03
N VAL A 218 -5.36 -15.78 18.94
CA VAL A 218 -5.65 -15.06 17.70
C VAL A 218 -4.61 -15.34 16.61
N ILE A 219 -3.32 -15.27 16.92
CA ILE A 219 -2.27 -15.51 15.91
C ILE A 219 -2.18 -16.98 15.51
N ARG A 220 -2.61 -17.90 16.38
CA ARG A 220 -2.63 -19.34 16.09
C ARG A 220 -3.85 -19.73 15.24
N SER A 221 -4.96 -18.99 15.33
CA SER A 221 -6.17 -19.26 14.54
C SER A 221 -6.08 -18.86 13.07
N VAL A 222 -5.06 -18.07 12.68
CA VAL A 222 -4.84 -17.69 11.28
C VAL A 222 -4.31 -18.91 10.50
N ASP A 223 -4.99 -19.25 9.41
CA ASP A 223 -4.62 -20.35 8.52
C ASP A 223 -3.39 -20.01 7.68
N ASP A 224 -2.67 -21.04 7.21
CA ASP A 224 -1.43 -20.84 6.45
C ASP A 224 -1.66 -20.12 5.11
N ALA A 225 -2.82 -20.31 4.48
CA ALA A 225 -3.21 -19.61 3.25
C ALA A 225 -3.41 -18.12 3.51
N GLU A 226 -4.17 -17.77 4.55
CA GLU A 226 -4.41 -16.39 4.96
C GLU A 226 -3.09 -15.71 5.36
N LEU A 227 -2.20 -16.42 6.06
CA LEU A 227 -0.88 -15.94 6.43
C LEU A 227 -0.05 -15.56 5.19
N LEU A 228 -0.04 -16.39 4.15
CA LEU A 228 0.65 -16.09 2.90
C LEU A 228 0.01 -14.91 2.16
N GLU A 229 -1.32 -14.77 2.19
CA GLU A 229 -2.01 -13.61 1.62
C GLU A 229 -1.64 -12.31 2.34
N LEU A 230 -1.66 -12.30 3.68
CA LEU A 230 -1.25 -11.16 4.51
C LEU A 230 0.17 -10.73 4.18
N ARG A 231 1.11 -11.68 4.08
CA ARG A 231 2.50 -11.39 3.68
C ARG A 231 2.62 -10.84 2.27
N ARG A 232 1.88 -11.41 1.33
CA ARG A 232 1.90 -10.99 -0.08
C ARG A 232 1.39 -9.56 -0.21
N HIS A 233 0.26 -9.24 0.43
CA HIS A 233 -0.30 -7.89 0.44
C HIS A 233 0.62 -6.90 1.18
N GLY A 234 1.16 -7.28 2.32
CA GLY A 234 2.13 -6.45 3.05
C GLY A 234 3.38 -6.14 2.23
N ARG A 235 3.91 -7.13 1.50
CA ARG A 235 5.01 -6.95 0.56
C ARG A 235 4.66 -5.96 -0.55
N LEU A 236 3.46 -6.08 -1.13
CA LEU A 236 3.01 -5.19 -2.20
C LEU A 236 2.83 -3.75 -1.72
N PHE A 237 2.26 -3.54 -0.52
CA PHE A 237 2.18 -2.20 0.08
C PHE A 237 3.57 -1.59 0.27
N TRP A 238 4.51 -2.38 0.77
CA TRP A 238 5.88 -1.93 0.94
C TRP A 238 6.53 -1.55 -0.41
N GLN A 239 6.45 -2.44 -1.40
CA GLN A 239 7.07 -2.24 -2.72
C GLN A 239 6.51 -1.04 -3.49
N HIS A 240 5.19 -0.83 -3.45
CA HIS A 240 4.54 0.16 -4.29
C HIS A 240 4.38 1.55 -3.63
N TYR A 241 4.32 1.61 -2.29
CA TYR A 241 3.97 2.85 -1.58
C TYR A 241 5.02 3.32 -0.57
N LEU A 242 5.84 2.42 -0.03
CA LEU A 242 6.68 2.73 1.13
C LEU A 242 8.17 2.52 0.91
N CYS A 243 8.62 1.95 -0.22
CA CYS A 243 9.99 1.51 -0.34
C CYS A 243 11.01 2.65 -0.52
N THR A 244 10.71 3.57 -1.42
CA THR A 244 11.59 4.70 -1.76
C THR A 244 10.93 6.01 -1.37
N VAL A 245 11.75 7.06 -1.23
CA VAL A 245 11.25 8.43 -1.03
C VAL A 245 10.34 8.83 -2.18
N ASP A 246 10.69 8.46 -3.43
CA ASP A 246 9.88 8.75 -4.61
C ASP A 246 8.50 8.09 -4.55
N ASP A 247 8.41 6.85 -4.08
CA ASP A 247 7.13 6.15 -3.96
C ASP A 247 6.26 6.78 -2.89
N VAL A 248 6.84 7.23 -1.76
CA VAL A 248 6.10 7.94 -0.70
C VAL A 248 5.61 9.30 -1.20
N VAL A 249 6.45 10.08 -1.88
CA VAL A 249 6.07 11.38 -2.46
C VAL A 249 5.03 11.21 -3.56
N ARG A 250 5.17 10.19 -4.41
CA ARG A 250 4.17 9.90 -5.45
C ARG A 250 2.83 9.48 -4.84
N SER A 251 2.86 8.64 -3.82
CA SER A 251 1.66 8.15 -3.11
C SER A 251 0.95 9.26 -2.34
N THR A 252 1.67 10.16 -1.67
CA THR A 252 1.09 11.34 -1.02
C THR A 252 0.41 12.28 -2.01
N VAL A 253 1.08 12.61 -3.12
CA VAL A 253 0.50 13.47 -4.17
C VAL A 253 -0.75 12.82 -4.78
N ASP A 254 -0.72 11.51 -5.01
CA ASP A 254 -1.85 10.77 -5.55
C ASP A 254 -3.00 10.59 -4.56
N LEU A 255 -2.70 10.50 -3.26
CA LEU A 255 -3.71 10.57 -2.20
C LEU A 255 -4.43 11.91 -2.27
N VAL A 256 -3.69 13.03 -2.34
CA VAL A 256 -4.29 14.37 -2.47
C VAL A 256 -5.09 14.47 -3.77
N ARG A 257 -4.58 13.95 -4.89
CA ARG A 257 -5.31 13.88 -6.16
C ARG A 257 -6.64 13.12 -6.01
N THR A 258 -6.62 12.00 -5.29
CA THR A 258 -7.79 11.16 -5.03
C THR A 258 -8.81 11.92 -4.18
N ARG A 259 -8.37 12.63 -3.13
CA ARG A 259 -9.25 13.51 -2.32
C ARG A 259 -9.93 14.58 -3.17
N LEU A 260 -9.21 15.15 -4.14
CA LEU A 260 -9.72 16.16 -5.07
C LEU A 260 -10.48 15.58 -6.28
N MET A 261 -10.65 14.25 -6.36
CA MET A 261 -11.30 13.55 -7.48
C MET A 261 -10.67 13.88 -8.85
N MET A 262 -9.38 14.21 -8.86
CA MET A 262 -8.65 14.55 -10.06
C MET A 262 -8.16 13.30 -10.80
N LEU A 263 -8.10 13.37 -12.13
CA LEU A 263 -7.62 12.25 -12.95
C LEU A 263 -6.10 12.09 -12.86
N PRO A 264 -5.60 10.85 -12.73
CA PRO A 264 -4.18 10.60 -12.86
C PRO A 264 -3.72 10.83 -14.31
N VAL A 265 -2.41 10.98 -14.48
CA VAL A 265 -1.83 11.21 -15.80
C VAL A 265 -2.08 9.97 -16.68
N PRO A 266 -2.57 10.14 -17.93
CA PRO A 266 -2.72 9.03 -18.84
C PRO A 266 -1.41 8.26 -19.05
N GLN A 267 -1.47 6.94 -18.97
CA GLN A 267 -0.31 6.10 -19.24
C GLN A 267 0.16 6.35 -20.68
N ARG A 268 1.46 6.58 -20.84
CA ARG A 268 2.05 6.84 -22.17
C ARG A 268 1.80 5.64 -23.07
N GLN A 269 1.16 5.90 -24.22
CA GLN A 269 0.92 4.86 -25.22
C GLN A 269 2.24 4.49 -25.89
N ILE A 270 2.63 3.23 -25.78
CA ILE A 270 3.78 2.67 -26.48
C ILE A 270 3.29 2.13 -27.81
N ARG A 271 3.86 2.60 -28.92
CA ARG A 271 3.54 2.04 -30.24
C ARG A 271 4.14 0.63 -30.33
N GLY A 272 3.27 -0.37 -30.50
CA GLY A 272 3.70 -1.73 -30.74
C GLY A 272 4.55 -1.84 -32.01
N ARG A 273 5.54 -2.73 -31.98
CA ARG A 273 6.33 -3.05 -33.17
C ARG A 273 5.41 -3.67 -34.22
N LYS A 274 5.41 -3.12 -35.44
CA LYS A 274 4.75 -3.78 -36.57
C LYS A 274 5.47 -5.11 -36.83
N LEU A 275 4.78 -6.22 -36.59
CA LEU A 275 5.31 -7.57 -36.84
C LEU A 275 5.31 -7.91 -38.34
N TYR A 276 4.39 -7.29 -39.08
CA TYR A 276 4.18 -7.52 -40.50
C TYR A 276 4.36 -6.22 -41.26
N ASN A 277 4.92 -6.34 -42.46
CA ASN A 277 5.16 -5.23 -43.37
C ASN A 277 4.77 -5.68 -44.79
N ASP A 278 4.77 -4.78 -45.76
CA ASP A 278 4.39 -5.13 -47.14
C ASP A 278 5.27 -6.26 -47.73
N SER A 279 6.53 -6.36 -47.28
CA SER A 279 7.45 -7.44 -47.66
C SER A 279 7.17 -8.77 -46.95
N ASN A 280 6.61 -8.74 -45.74
CA ASN A 280 6.28 -9.90 -44.91
C ASN A 280 4.84 -9.76 -44.42
N PRO A 281 3.84 -9.97 -45.30
CA PRO A 281 2.44 -9.87 -44.92
C PRO A 281 2.08 -10.98 -43.92
N MET A 282 1.04 -10.74 -43.11
CA MET A 282 0.45 -11.83 -42.32
C MET A 282 0.04 -12.96 -43.27
N GLN A 283 0.55 -14.16 -43.01
CA GLN A 283 0.04 -15.36 -43.66
C GLN A 283 -1.34 -15.65 -43.08
N MET A 284 -2.36 -15.16 -43.77
CA MET A 284 -3.74 -15.59 -43.54
C MET A 284 -3.86 -16.98 -44.15
N SER A 285 -4.25 -17.98 -43.36
CA SER A 285 -4.74 -19.21 -43.95
C SER A 285 -5.96 -18.84 -44.81
N PRO A 286 -6.07 -19.34 -46.06
CA PRO A 286 -7.31 -19.22 -46.78
C PRO A 286 -8.36 -19.93 -45.91
N LEU A 287 -9.31 -19.15 -45.40
CA LEU A 287 -10.50 -19.71 -44.78
C LEU A 287 -11.05 -20.73 -45.79
N PRO A 288 -11.35 -21.98 -45.38
CA PRO A 288 -12.02 -22.89 -46.29
C PRO A 288 -13.22 -22.14 -46.84
N ALA A 289 -13.33 -22.08 -48.17
CA ALA A 289 -14.52 -21.55 -48.80
C ALA A 289 -15.70 -22.22 -48.09
N MET A 290 -16.72 -21.44 -47.72
CA MET A 290 -17.97 -21.95 -47.19
C MET A 290 -18.59 -22.85 -48.28
N LEU A 291 -18.07 -24.07 -48.44
CA LEU A 291 -18.84 -25.15 -48.99
C LEU A 291 -19.91 -25.36 -47.93
N ASN A 292 -21.16 -25.21 -48.35
CA ASN A 292 -22.29 -25.77 -47.63
C ASN A 292 -22.08 -27.30 -47.59
N THR A 293 -21.17 -27.79 -46.74
CA THR A 293 -21.15 -29.19 -46.38
C THR A 293 -22.40 -29.40 -45.54
N ILE A 294 -23.22 -30.32 -46.02
CA ILE A 294 -24.55 -30.65 -45.52
C ILE A 294 -24.49 -31.20 -44.07
N ASP A 295 -23.29 -31.45 -43.56
CA ASP A 295 -23.02 -31.85 -42.19
C ASP A 295 -23.04 -30.62 -41.26
N GLY A 296 -24.23 -30.31 -40.74
CA GLY A 296 -24.56 -29.13 -39.93
C GLY A 296 -23.86 -28.99 -38.56
N ASN A 297 -22.74 -29.67 -38.34
CA ASN A 297 -21.99 -29.63 -37.07
C ASN A 297 -20.81 -28.64 -37.07
N GLU A 298 -20.42 -28.09 -38.23
CA GLU A 298 -19.28 -27.17 -38.37
C GLU A 298 -19.66 -25.79 -38.95
N PHE A 299 -20.94 -25.41 -38.87
CA PHE A 299 -21.39 -24.10 -39.33
C PHE A 299 -21.02 -23.01 -38.31
N LEU A 300 -19.83 -22.43 -38.47
CA LEU A 300 -19.30 -21.36 -37.63
C LEU A 300 -19.96 -19.98 -37.85
N GLY A 301 -21.05 -19.93 -38.62
CA GLY A 301 -21.74 -18.71 -38.99
C GLY A 301 -21.05 -17.92 -40.10
N PRO A 302 -21.73 -16.91 -40.67
CA PRO A 302 -21.14 -16.03 -41.67
C PRO A 302 -19.99 -15.21 -41.10
N VAL A 303 -18.97 -14.92 -41.93
CA VAL A 303 -17.85 -14.06 -41.58
C VAL A 303 -18.38 -12.70 -41.10
N GLU A 304 -18.08 -12.35 -39.85
CA GLU A 304 -18.45 -11.04 -39.31
C GLU A 304 -17.70 -9.93 -40.04
N SER A 305 -18.41 -8.86 -40.42
CA SER A 305 -17.77 -7.67 -40.96
C SER A 305 -16.84 -7.05 -39.91
N ALA A 306 -15.72 -6.48 -40.35
CA ALA A 306 -14.82 -5.78 -39.44
C ALA A 306 -15.57 -4.65 -38.69
N TYR A 307 -15.66 -4.77 -37.36
CA TYR A 307 -16.21 -3.73 -36.50
C TYR A 307 -15.08 -3.06 -35.71
N ASN A 308 -15.20 -1.74 -35.55
CA ASN A 308 -14.33 -1.02 -34.63
C ASN A 308 -14.68 -1.44 -33.20
N SER A 309 -13.66 -1.63 -32.37
CA SER A 309 -13.87 -1.83 -30.93
C SER A 309 -14.59 -0.60 -30.35
N PRO A 310 -15.50 -0.77 -29.37
CA PRO A 310 -16.17 0.35 -28.75
C PRO A 310 -15.14 1.33 -28.16
N SER A 311 -15.42 2.63 -28.27
CA SER A 311 -14.58 3.65 -27.64
C SER A 311 -14.61 3.50 -26.12
N PHE A 312 -13.47 3.68 -25.46
CA PHE A 312 -13.38 3.61 -24.01
C PHE A 312 -14.11 4.79 -23.37
N LYS A 313 -15.19 4.50 -22.62
CA LYS A 313 -16.07 5.52 -22.04
C LYS A 313 -15.76 5.85 -20.58
N ARG A 314 -14.97 5.02 -19.88
CA ARG A 314 -14.82 5.12 -18.41
C ARG A 314 -13.72 6.08 -17.93
N ASN A 315 -13.08 6.83 -18.84
CA ASN A 315 -11.98 7.77 -18.51
C ASN A 315 -12.31 8.68 -17.31
N PHE A 316 -13.54 9.18 -17.19
CA PHE A 316 -13.93 10.14 -16.14
C PHE A 316 -14.60 9.49 -14.92
N SER A 317 -15.16 8.29 -15.07
CA SER A 317 -15.87 7.59 -13.98
C SER A 317 -14.95 6.71 -13.14
N GLN A 318 -13.79 6.34 -13.68
CA GLN A 318 -12.88 5.40 -13.03
C GLN A 318 -12.33 5.91 -11.69
N THR A 319 -12.04 7.21 -11.60
CA THR A 319 -11.57 7.87 -10.36
C THR A 319 -12.60 7.93 -9.25
N SER A 320 -13.86 7.57 -9.51
CA SER A 320 -14.88 7.45 -8.47
C SER A 320 -15.26 6.01 -8.18
N VAL A 321 -15.18 5.13 -9.18
CA VAL A 321 -15.67 3.75 -9.08
C VAL A 321 -14.58 2.74 -8.75
N ASP A 322 -13.38 2.90 -9.32
CA ASP A 322 -12.33 1.86 -9.28
C ASP A 322 -11.17 2.26 -8.32
N VAL A 323 -11.33 3.31 -7.51
CA VAL A 323 -10.29 3.84 -6.60
C VAL A 323 -9.78 2.76 -5.66
N TYR A 324 -10.69 2.02 -5.01
CA TYR A 324 -10.29 0.98 -4.06
C TYR A 324 -9.42 -0.08 -4.73
N ASP A 325 -9.80 -0.52 -5.94
CA ASP A 325 -9.07 -1.55 -6.69
C ASP A 325 -7.70 -1.04 -7.14
N TRP A 326 -7.59 0.23 -7.54
CA TRP A 326 -6.30 0.84 -7.92
C TRP A 326 -5.26 0.81 -6.80
N TRP A 327 -5.69 1.07 -5.57
CA TRP A 327 -4.82 1.12 -4.39
C TRP A 327 -4.60 -0.26 -3.75
N ASN A 328 -5.59 -1.16 -3.78
CA ASN A 328 -5.57 -2.38 -2.95
C ASN A 328 -5.55 -3.69 -3.73
N VAL A 329 -5.80 -3.67 -5.04
CA VAL A 329 -5.86 -4.88 -5.90
C VAL A 329 -4.82 -4.82 -7.00
N HIS A 330 -4.72 -3.68 -7.68
CA HIS A 330 -3.85 -3.50 -8.85
C HIS A 330 -2.52 -2.81 -8.51
N PHE A 331 -2.45 -2.09 -7.39
CA PHE A 331 -1.27 -1.38 -6.92
C PHE A 331 -0.70 -0.36 -7.94
N SER A 332 -1.59 0.26 -8.71
CA SER A 332 -1.24 1.19 -9.80
C SER A 332 -2.14 2.44 -9.86
N PRO A 333 -2.22 3.25 -8.79
CA PRO A 333 -3.05 4.46 -8.79
C PRO A 333 -2.46 5.62 -9.62
N PHE A 334 -1.16 5.52 -9.95
CA PHE A 334 -0.35 6.59 -10.53
C PHE A 334 -0.69 6.98 -11.97
N PHE A 335 -1.29 6.07 -12.72
CA PHE A 335 -1.53 6.26 -14.15
C PHE A 335 -2.94 5.86 -14.54
N LEU A 336 -3.54 6.64 -15.43
CA LEU A 336 -4.81 6.28 -16.05
C LEU A 336 -4.54 5.34 -17.22
N HIS A 337 -4.96 4.09 -17.09
CA HIS A 337 -4.86 3.10 -18.17
C HIS A 337 -6.13 3.15 -19.04
N ALA A 338 -5.94 3.37 -20.34
CA ALA A 338 -7.06 3.39 -21.30
C ALA A 338 -7.81 2.05 -21.36
N GLN A 339 -7.11 0.94 -21.11
CA GLN A 339 -7.68 -0.40 -20.99
C GLN A 339 -6.92 -1.15 -19.89
N SER A 340 -7.65 -1.89 -19.07
CA SER A 340 -7.11 -2.74 -18.01
C SER A 340 -7.62 -4.17 -18.20
N PRO A 341 -6.80 -5.21 -17.95
CA PRO A 341 -7.26 -6.60 -17.99
C PRO A 341 -8.27 -6.92 -16.87
N PHE A 342 -8.37 -6.05 -15.86
CA PHE A 342 -9.25 -6.21 -14.71
C PHE A 342 -10.60 -5.51 -14.89
N VAL A 343 -10.91 -5.04 -16.09
CA VAL A 343 -12.23 -4.46 -16.39
C VAL A 343 -13.29 -5.55 -16.25
N ARG A 344 -14.43 -5.18 -15.67
CA ARG A 344 -15.57 -6.09 -15.48
C ARG A 344 -15.93 -6.81 -16.78
N PRO A 345 -16.22 -8.12 -16.72
CA PRO A 345 -16.62 -8.87 -17.90
C PRO A 345 -17.89 -8.25 -18.48
N MET A 346 -17.90 -8.09 -19.79
CA MET A 346 -19.06 -7.57 -20.51
C MET A 346 -20.20 -8.62 -20.46
N PRO A 347 -21.47 -8.20 -20.57
CA PRO A 347 -22.57 -9.13 -20.74
C PRO A 347 -22.34 -9.99 -21.99
N SER A 348 -22.88 -11.22 -22.00
CA SER A 348 -22.72 -12.18 -23.10
C SER A 348 -23.19 -11.65 -24.47
N GLU A 349 -24.07 -10.64 -24.48
CA GLU A 349 -24.57 -9.97 -25.68
C GLU A 349 -23.58 -8.95 -26.27
N ALA A 350 -22.52 -8.60 -25.53
CA ALA A 350 -21.51 -7.68 -26.02
C ALA A 350 -20.65 -8.35 -27.08
N LYS A 351 -20.79 -7.90 -28.33
CA LYS A 351 -19.93 -8.33 -29.44
C LYS A 351 -18.47 -7.98 -29.13
N PHE A 352 -17.70 -9.03 -28.82
CA PHE A 352 -16.26 -9.10 -28.64
C PHE A 352 -15.50 -7.80 -28.27
N MET A 353 -15.17 -7.65 -26.98
CA MET A 353 -13.93 -6.99 -26.58
C MET A 353 -12.78 -8.00 -26.61
N GLY A 354 -12.45 -8.50 -27.80
CA GLY A 354 -11.18 -9.20 -28.00
C GLY A 354 -10.07 -8.16 -27.96
N ILE A 355 -9.23 -8.20 -26.94
CA ILE A 355 -7.93 -7.52 -26.98
C ILE A 355 -7.28 -7.97 -28.30
N LYS A 356 -6.95 -7.06 -29.21
CA LYS A 356 -6.18 -7.37 -30.44
C LYS A 356 -4.76 -7.87 -30.16
N CYS A 357 -4.46 -8.26 -28.92
CA CYS A 357 -3.26 -8.93 -28.48
C CYS A 357 -3.65 -10.27 -27.89
N LEU A 358 -4.03 -11.21 -28.74
CA LEU A 358 -3.91 -12.63 -28.43
C LEU A 358 -2.40 -12.93 -28.54
N PHE A 359 -1.65 -12.67 -27.47
CA PHE A 359 -0.33 -13.27 -27.32
C PHE A 359 -0.56 -14.75 -27.05
N VAL A 360 -0.57 -15.55 -28.12
CA VAL A 360 -0.37 -16.98 -27.99
C VAL A 360 1.07 -17.16 -27.51
N PHE A 361 1.25 -17.34 -26.20
CA PHE A 361 2.45 -18.03 -25.72
C PHE A 361 2.27 -19.50 -26.08
N THR A 362 2.84 -19.91 -27.21
CA THR A 362 3.22 -21.31 -27.39
C THR A 362 4.41 -21.55 -26.48
N PHE A 363 4.25 -22.46 -25.51
CA PHE A 363 5.34 -23.01 -24.71
C PHE A 363 6.38 -23.72 -25.58
#